data_AF-A0A4R1WCA3-F1
#
_entry.id   AF-A0A4R1WCA3-F1
#
_cell.length_a   1.000
_cell.length_b   1.000
_cell.length_c   1.000
_cell.angle_alpha   90.00
_cell.angle_beta   90.00
_cell.angle_gamma   90.00
#
_symmetry.space_group_name_H-M   'P 1'
#
loop_
_entity.id
_entity.type
_entity.pdbx_description
1 polymer ?
#
loop_
_entity_poly.entity_id
_entity_poly.type
_entity_poly.pdbx_seq_one_letter_code
_entity_poly.pdbx_strand_id
1 'polypeptide(L)'
;MRTWATEVRLKLSVADLKHLQVVTALHRKAQTSSLERQLQQEKRAYVRDDVLATPGSAAVWWLANNPGEVAKCVDLLGTLTRLSAAANDLPVEALEDGRADDNGHAQLMLSE
;
A
#
# COMPACT_ATOMS: atom_id res chain seq x y z
N MET A 1 29.39 -20.78 44.23
CA MET A 1 27.98 -20.65 44.67
C MET A 1 27.45 -19.32 44.13
N ARG A 2 26.33 -19.32 43.40
CA ARG A 2 25.75 -18.12 42.77
C ARG A 2 24.48 -17.78 43.54
N THR A 3 24.38 -16.57 44.08
CA THR A 3 23.24 -16.10 44.87
C THR A 3 22.55 -14.95 44.14
N TRP A 4 21.23 -14.92 44.18
CA TRP A 4 20.40 -13.87 43.58
C TRP A 4 19.60 -13.19 44.68
N ALA A 5 19.41 -11.87 44.55
CA ALA A 5 18.55 -11.11 45.44
C ALA A 5 17.08 -11.40 45.11
N THR A 6 16.28 -11.73 46.12
CA THR A 6 14.86 -12.07 45.97
C THR A 6 13.97 -10.83 45.85
N GLU A 7 14.37 -9.70 46.45
CA GLU A 7 13.63 -8.43 46.39
C GLU A 7 14.59 -7.24 46.43
N VAL A 8 14.43 -6.30 45.50
CA VAL A 8 15.19 -5.03 45.46
C VAL A 8 14.20 -3.88 45.46
N ARG A 9 14.25 -3.03 46.49
CA ARG A 9 13.40 -1.84 46.61
C ARG A 9 14.22 -0.59 46.39
N LEU A 10 13.73 0.29 45.52
CA LEU A 10 14.33 1.58 45.21
C LEU A 10 13.49 2.70 45.84
N LYS A 11 14.13 3.64 46.55
CA LYS A 11 13.48 4.88 47.00
C LYS A 11 13.90 6.01 46.07
N LEU A 12 12.93 6.65 45.44
CA LEU A 12 13.11 7.80 44.56
C LEU A 12 12.60 9.06 45.24
N SER A 13 13.22 10.20 44.93
CA SER A 13 12.65 11.49 45.32
C SER A 13 11.34 11.76 44.56
N VAL A 14 10.50 12.63 45.09
CA VAL A 14 9.25 13.03 44.42
C VAL A 14 9.53 13.69 43.06
N ALA A 15 10.65 14.42 42.93
CA ALA A 15 11.05 15.06 41.69
C ALA A 15 11.42 14.03 40.61
N ASP A 16 12.21 13.02 40.99
CA ASP A 16 12.62 11.95 40.06
C ASP A 16 11.43 11.09 39.62
N LEU A 17 10.50 10.81 40.54
CA LEU A 17 9.28 10.07 40.22
C LEU A 17 8.42 10.82 39.19
N LYS A 18 8.23 12.14 39.37
CA LYS A 18 7.51 12.98 38.40
C LYS A 18 8.23 13.00 37.05
N HIS A 19 9.55 13.13 37.05
CA HIS A 19 10.35 13.11 35.83
C HIS A 19 10.17 11.77 35.08
N LEU A 20 10.26 10.64 35.77
CA LEU A 20 10.05 9.32 35.18
C LEU A 20 8.64 9.14 34.63
N GLN A 21 7.61 9.67 35.30
CA GLN A 21 6.23 9.63 34.77
C GLN A 21 6.12 10.39 33.44
N VAL A 22 6.72 11.57 33.34
CA VAL A 22 6.73 12.36 32.10
C VAL A 22 7.48 11.62 30.99
N VAL A 23 8.67 11.10 31.27
CA VAL A 23 9.46 10.33 30.30
C VAL A 23 8.71 9.08 29.84
N THR A 24 8.06 8.37 30.76
CA THR A 24 7.25 7.18 30.43
C THR A 24 6.07 7.54 29.54
N ALA A 25 5.39 8.66 29.83
CA ALA A 25 4.27 9.14 29.01
C ALA A 25 4.72 9.51 27.59
N LEU A 26 5.86 10.21 27.47
CA LEU A 26 6.45 10.55 26.18
C LEU A 26 6.88 9.30 25.39
N HIS A 27 7.48 8.31 26.07
CA HIS A 27 7.87 7.05 25.45
C HIS A 27 6.65 6.29 24.90
N ARG A 28 5.58 6.17 25.70
CA ARG A 28 4.32 5.55 25.26
C ARG A 28 3.73 6.27 24.05
N LYS A 29 3.69 7.60 24.08
CA LYS A 29 3.20 8.40 22.94
C LYS A 29 4.03 8.15 21.68
N ALA A 30 5.36 8.13 21.81
CA ALA A 30 6.26 7.86 20.69
C ALA A 30 6.06 6.45 20.12
N GLN A 31 5.86 5.45 20.99
CA GLN A 31 5.54 4.07 20.58
C GLN A 31 4.22 4.01 19.82
N THR A 32 3.15 4.64 20.32
CA THR A 32 1.86 4.70 19.63
C THR A 32 2.00 5.33 18.25
N SER A 33 2.63 6.50 18.14
CA SER A 33 2.84 7.15 16.84
C SER A 33 3.73 6.33 15.89
N SER A 34 4.65 5.52 16.42
CA SER A 34 5.45 4.60 15.60
C SER A 34 4.60 3.46 15.05
N LEU A 35 3.77 2.85 15.88
CA LEU A 35 2.85 1.78 15.48
C LEU A 35 1.83 2.29 14.45
N GLU A 36 1.31 3.50 14.63
CA GLU A 36 0.40 4.12 13.65
C GLU A 36 1.07 4.31 12.30
N ARG A 37 2.31 4.84 12.27
CA ARG A 37 3.07 4.99 11.02
C ARG A 37 3.35 3.64 10.36
N GLN A 38 3.72 2.64 11.15
CA GLN A 38 3.96 1.29 10.67
C GLN A 38 2.68 0.71 10.04
N LEU A 39 1.54 0.82 10.71
CA LEU A 39 0.26 0.37 10.18
C LEU A 39 -0.11 1.08 8.86
N GLN A 40 0.17 2.38 8.74
CA GLN A 40 -0.05 3.09 7.48
C GLN A 40 0.92 2.64 6.38
N GLN A 41 2.17 2.35 6.71
CA GLN A 41 3.16 1.84 5.76
C GLN A 41 2.80 0.43 5.30
N GLU A 42 2.43 -0.47 6.22
CA GLU A 42 1.97 -1.82 5.93
C GLU A 42 0.72 -1.81 5.05
N LYS A 43 -0.23 -0.90 5.33
CA LYS A 43 -1.41 -0.73 4.47
C LYS A 43 -1.04 -0.29 3.05
N ARG A 44 -0.10 0.65 2.91
CA ARG A 44 0.37 1.11 1.59
C ARG A 44 1.11 -0.01 0.85
N ALA A 45 1.96 -0.75 1.55
CA ALA A 45 2.66 -1.91 1.01
C ALA A 45 1.66 -2.96 0.53
N TYR A 46 0.67 -3.34 1.35
CA TYR A 46 -0.39 -4.27 0.96
C TYR A 46 -1.12 -3.81 -0.32
N VAL A 47 -1.52 -2.54 -0.40
CA VAL A 47 -2.20 -2.03 -1.59
C VAL A 47 -1.29 -2.06 -2.82
N ARG A 48 -0.01 -1.72 -2.68
CA ARG A 48 0.93 -1.72 -3.81
C ARG A 48 1.33 -3.13 -4.23
N ASP A 49 1.81 -3.91 -3.28
CA ASP A 49 2.56 -5.14 -3.48
C ASP A 49 1.64 -6.37 -3.61
N ASP A 50 0.41 -6.30 -3.08
CA ASP A 50 -0.58 -7.38 -3.23
C ASP A 50 -1.74 -6.97 -4.14
N VAL A 51 -2.40 -5.85 -3.85
CA VAL A 51 -3.62 -5.45 -4.60
C VAL A 51 -3.28 -4.98 -6.00
N LEU A 52 -2.41 -3.97 -6.13
CA LEU A 52 -2.08 -3.33 -7.40
C LEU A 52 -0.83 -3.89 -8.08
N ALA A 53 -0.26 -4.98 -7.57
CA ALA A 53 0.93 -5.63 -8.12
C ALA A 53 0.81 -5.93 -9.61
N THR A 54 -0.38 -6.39 -10.03
CA THR A 54 -0.72 -6.64 -11.42
C THR A 54 -2.16 -6.21 -11.70
N PRO A 55 -2.54 -5.97 -12.96
CA PRO A 55 -3.93 -5.75 -13.32
C PRO A 55 -4.85 -6.91 -12.88
N GLY A 56 -4.33 -8.14 -12.91
CA GLY A 56 -5.05 -9.34 -12.48
C GLY A 56 -5.30 -9.39 -10.98
N SER A 57 -4.30 -9.07 -10.14
CA SER A 57 -4.49 -9.00 -8.69
C SER A 57 -5.49 -7.91 -8.30
N ALA A 58 -5.49 -6.78 -9.02
CA ALA A 58 -6.44 -5.70 -8.81
C ALA A 58 -7.89 -6.14 -9.16
N ALA A 59 -8.06 -6.89 -10.25
CA ALA A 59 -9.35 -7.45 -10.63
C ALA A 59 -9.86 -8.49 -9.64
N VAL A 60 -8.99 -9.41 -9.19
CA VAL A 60 -9.33 -10.41 -8.16
C VAL A 60 -9.71 -9.73 -6.85
N TRP A 61 -8.95 -8.74 -6.41
CA TRP A 61 -9.27 -7.97 -5.21
C TRP A 61 -10.62 -7.25 -5.36
N TRP A 62 -10.89 -6.64 -6.51
CA TRP A 62 -12.16 -5.97 -6.77
C TRP A 62 -13.34 -6.95 -6.69
N LEU A 63 -13.22 -8.14 -7.31
CA LEU A 63 -14.26 -9.19 -7.25
C LEU A 63 -14.46 -9.75 -5.84
N ALA A 64 -13.39 -9.90 -5.07
CA ALA A 64 -13.47 -10.35 -3.68
C ALA A 64 -14.27 -9.36 -2.80
N ASN A 65 -14.21 -8.06 -3.12
CA ASN A 65 -14.96 -7.01 -2.41
C ASN A 65 -16.34 -6.73 -3.03
N ASN A 66 -16.60 -7.17 -4.26
CA ASN A 66 -17.85 -6.96 -5.00
C ASN A 66 -18.33 -8.30 -5.63
N PRO A 67 -18.81 -9.24 -4.80
CA PRO A 67 -19.17 -10.57 -5.28
C PRO A 67 -20.34 -10.52 -6.27
N GLY A 68 -20.20 -11.21 -7.40
CA GLY A 68 -21.23 -11.30 -8.43
C GLY A 68 -21.21 -10.20 -9.49
N GLU A 69 -20.41 -9.14 -9.33
CA GLU A 69 -20.35 -8.03 -10.29
C GLU A 69 -19.31 -8.26 -11.41
N VAL A 70 -19.28 -9.45 -12.01
CA VAL A 70 -18.26 -9.84 -13.00
C VAL A 70 -18.22 -8.93 -14.23
N ALA A 71 -19.40 -8.60 -14.80
CA ALA A 71 -19.48 -7.75 -15.99
C ALA A 71 -18.85 -6.37 -15.76
N LYS A 72 -19.13 -5.76 -14.60
CA LYS A 72 -18.57 -4.46 -14.23
C LYS A 72 -17.08 -4.54 -13.92
N CYS A 73 -16.59 -5.66 -13.38
CA CYS A 73 -15.16 -5.87 -13.24
C CYS A 73 -14.46 -5.86 -14.60
N VAL A 74 -15.07 -6.50 -15.61
CA VAL A 74 -14.55 -6.53 -16.98
C VAL A 74 -14.52 -5.11 -17.56
N ASP A 75 -15.58 -4.32 -17.38
CA ASP A 75 -15.62 -2.92 -17.82
C ASP A 75 -14.53 -2.06 -17.16
N LEU A 76 -14.20 -2.37 -15.90
CA LEU A 76 -13.18 -1.65 -15.13
C LEU A 76 -11.74 -2.13 -15.39
N LEU A 77 -11.53 -3.21 -16.16
CA LEU A 77 -10.19 -3.78 -16.37
C LEU A 77 -9.19 -2.76 -16.88
N GLY A 78 -9.57 -1.91 -17.84
CA GLY A 78 -8.67 -0.86 -18.35
C GLY A 78 -8.25 0.14 -17.26
N THR A 79 -9.17 0.50 -16.36
CA THR A 79 -8.88 1.38 -15.21
C THR A 79 -7.99 0.68 -14.19
N LEU A 80 -8.26 -0.58 -13.87
CA LEU A 80 -7.44 -1.38 -12.95
C LEU A 80 -6.02 -1.56 -13.50
N THR A 81 -5.88 -1.79 -14.82
CA THR A 81 -4.57 -1.86 -15.48
C THR A 81 -3.79 -0.56 -15.32
N ARG A 82 -4.41 0.61 -15.52
CA ARG A 82 -3.76 1.91 -15.33
C ARG A 82 -3.37 2.16 -13.87
N LEU A 83 -4.23 1.79 -12.92
CA LEU A 83 -3.93 1.91 -11.49
C LEU A 83 -2.75 1.02 -11.09
N SER A 84 -2.69 -0.21 -11.59
CA SER A 84 -1.55 -1.11 -11.39
C SER A 84 -0.28 -0.56 -12.04
N ALA A 85 -0.35 -0.03 -13.27
CA ALA A 85 0.81 0.59 -13.92
C ALA A 85 1.34 1.78 -13.09
N ALA A 86 0.45 2.67 -12.64
CA ALA A 86 0.82 3.81 -11.81
C ALA A 86 1.40 3.40 -10.44
N ALA A 87 0.88 2.35 -9.81
CA ALA A 87 1.40 1.84 -8.53
C ALA A 87 2.82 1.24 -8.63
N ASN A 88 3.20 0.81 -9.83
CA ASN A 88 4.48 0.18 -10.14
C ASN A 88 5.42 1.09 -10.92
N ASP A 89 5.15 2.39 -10.97
CA ASP A 89 5.96 3.40 -11.68
C ASP A 89 6.16 3.06 -13.19
N LEU A 90 5.19 2.36 -13.79
CA LEU A 90 5.18 2.00 -15.21
C LEU A 90 4.49 3.09 -16.05
N PRO A 91 4.92 3.31 -17.30
CA PRO A 91 4.27 4.24 -18.21
C PRO A 91 2.79 3.88 -18.41
N VAL A 92 1.90 4.86 -18.22
CA VAL A 92 0.45 4.68 -18.38
C VAL A 92 0.01 4.85 -19.84
N GLU A 93 0.83 5.51 -20.66
CA GLU A 93 0.54 5.91 -22.06
C GLU A 93 0.59 4.75 -23.07
N ALA A 94 1.19 3.60 -22.73
CA ALA A 94 1.34 2.47 -23.66
C ALA A 94 0.09 1.58 -23.83
N LEU A 95 -1.07 1.99 -23.29
CA LEU A 95 -2.31 1.21 -23.35
C LEU A 95 -3.40 1.85 -24.23
N GLU A 96 -3.10 3.00 -24.87
CA GLU A 96 -4.03 3.70 -25.76
C GLU A 96 -3.90 3.30 -27.24
N ASP A 97 -2.79 2.66 -27.65
CA ASP A 97 -2.52 2.33 -29.07
C ASP A 97 -3.31 1.13 -29.64
N GLY A 98 -4.31 0.62 -28.91
CA GLY A 98 -5.15 -0.49 -29.36
C GLY A 98 -6.48 -0.10 -29.99
N ARG A 99 -6.84 1.20 -30.04
CA ARG A 99 -8.15 1.62 -30.53
C ARG A 99 -8.15 3.04 -31.12
N ALA A 100 -7.60 3.19 -32.34
CA ALA A 100 -8.18 4.01 -33.41
C ALA A 100 -7.28 4.11 -34.66
N ASP A 101 -7.37 3.13 -35.55
CA ASP A 101 -7.33 3.36 -37.00
C ASP A 101 -8.20 2.33 -37.73
N ASP A 102 -9.51 2.45 -37.51
CA ASP A 102 -10.57 1.80 -38.29
C ASP A 102 -10.70 2.42 -39.70
N ASN A 103 -9.59 2.80 -40.33
CA ASN A 103 -9.58 3.43 -41.65
C ASN A 103 -8.66 2.65 -42.61
N GLY A 104 -9.24 1.61 -43.19
CA GLY A 104 -8.66 0.83 -44.27
C GLY A 104 -8.46 1.63 -45.55
N HIS A 105 -7.41 2.46 -45.59
CA HIS A 105 -6.91 3.04 -46.82
C HIS A 105 -5.40 2.77 -46.95
N ALA A 106 -5.09 1.58 -47.48
CA ALA A 106 -3.83 1.36 -48.17
C ALA A 106 -3.80 2.22 -49.43
N GLN A 107 -3.28 3.45 -49.31
CA GLN A 107 -2.91 4.24 -50.47
C GLN A 107 -1.59 3.69 -51.02
N LEU A 108 -1.69 2.66 -51.88
CA LEU A 108 -0.63 2.31 -52.82
C LEU A 108 -0.45 3.49 -53.77
N MET A 109 0.57 4.32 -53.53
CA MET A 109 1.12 5.19 -54.57
C MET A 109 2.17 4.40 -55.36
N LEU A 110 1.69 3.74 -56.40
CA LEU A 110 2.44 3.40 -57.60
C LEU A 110 2.38 4.60 -58.54
N SER A 111 3.54 5.16 -58.87
CA SER A 111 3.90 5.94 -60.07
C SER A 111 5.16 6.74 -59.73
N GLU A 112 6.24 6.81 -60.50
CA GLU A 112 6.70 6.26 -61.78
C GLU A 112 8.22 6.44 -61.76
#